data_AF-A0A662EF51-F1
#
_entry.id   AF-A0A662EF51-F1
#
_cell.length_a   1.000
_cell.length_b   1.000
_cell.length_c   1.000
_cell.angle_alpha   90.00
_cell.angle_beta   90.00
_cell.angle_gamma   90.00
#
_symmetry.space_group_name_H-M   'P 1'
#
loop_
_entity.id
_entity.type
_entity.pdbx_description
1 polymer ?
#
loop_
_entity_poly.entity_id
_entity_poly.type
_entity_poly.pdbx_seq_one_letter_code
_entity_poly.pdbx_strand_id
1 'polypeptide(L)' 'MIGKEKIFEVLQAALERADGPTELLFLGGRSELTRFSRSQIHQNVGEEDYTVHVKAVEGTRIGVARTNQLSPE' A
#
# COMPACT_ATOMS: atom_id res chain seq x y z
N MET A 1 5.87 -4.87 9.86
CA MET A 1 6.76 -4.37 8.79
C MET A 1 7.11 -5.49 7.83
N ILE A 2 6.54 -5.45 6.62
CA ILE A 2 6.92 -6.34 5.51
C ILE A 2 8.35 -5.99 5.09
N GLY A 3 9.22 -7.00 5.01
CA GLY A 3 10.62 -6.82 4.59
C GLY A 3 10.71 -6.32 3.15
N LYS A 4 11.77 -5.54 2.86
CA LYS A 4 12.00 -4.96 1.52
C LYS A 4 11.93 -6.03 0.44
N GLU A 5 12.54 -7.19 0.67
CA GLU A 5 12.60 -8.31 -0.27
C GLU A 5 11.19 -8.78 -0.66
N LYS A 6 10.30 -8.91 0.32
CA LYS A 6 8.92 -9.33 0.08
C LYS A 6 8.10 -8.27 -0.65
N ILE A 7 8.36 -6.98 -0.38
CA ILE A 7 7.75 -5.88 -1.14
C ILE A 7 8.14 -5.98 -2.61
N PHE A 8 9.44 -6.12 -2.90
CA PHE A 8 9.92 -6.23 -4.27
C PHE A 8 9.38 -7.49 -4.96
N GLU A 9 9.27 -8.63 -4.26
CA GLU A 9 8.66 -9.85 -4.79
C GLU A 9 7.21 -9.63 -5.25
N VAL A 10 6.38 -8.99 -4.42
CA VAL A 10 4.97 -8.70 -4.75
C VAL A 10 4.87 -7.72 -5.91
N LEU A 11 5.64 -6.63 -5.88
CA LEU A 11 5.62 -5.63 -6.96
C LEU A 11 6.11 -6.22 -8.27
N GLN A 12 7.16 -7.05 -8.25
CA GLN A 12 7.68 -7.69 -9.44
C GLN A 12 6.66 -8.67 -10.04
N ALA A 13 6.01 -9.50 -9.21
CA ALA A 13 4.97 -10.41 -9.66
C ALA A 13 3.77 -9.66 -10.30
N ALA A 14 3.42 -8.48 -9.79
CA ALA A 14 2.39 -7.64 -10.38
C ALA A 14 2.86 -7.03 -11.72
N LEU A 15 4.12 -6.58 -11.80
CA LEU A 15 4.69 -5.98 -13.00
C LEU A 15 4.81 -6.98 -14.15
N GLU A 16 5.16 -8.23 -13.84
CA GLU A 16 5.23 -9.34 -14.82
C GLU A 16 3.88 -9.68 -15.47
N ARG A 17 2.76 -9.28 -14.86
CA ARG A 17 1.40 -9.46 -15.39
C ARG A 17 0.91 -8.29 -16.22
N ALA A 18 1.66 -7.20 -16.32
CA ALA A 18 1.23 -5.99 -17.00
C ALA A 18 1.64 -6.00 -18.48
N ASP A 19 0.68 -5.75 -19.38
CA ASP A 19 0.89 -5.78 -20.84
C ASP A 19 1.39 -4.44 -21.43
N GLY A 20 1.86 -3.49 -20.61
CA GLY A 20 2.26 -2.16 -21.09
C GLY A 20 2.91 -1.26 -20.03
N PRO A 21 3.17 0.03 -20.36
CA PRO A 21 3.80 0.98 -19.45
C PRO A 21 3.02 1.07 -18.13
N THR A 22 3.64 0.56 -17.07
CA THR A 22 3.00 0.41 -15.75
C THR A 22 3.93 0.91 -14.66
N GLU A 23 3.36 1.67 -13.74
CA GLU A 23 4.01 2.11 -12.50
C GLU A 23 3.30 1.43 -11.32
N LEU A 24 4.11 0.95 -10.39
CA LEU A 24 3.65 0.37 -9.14
C LEU A 24 4.24 1.16 -7.98
N LEU A 25 3.40 1.55 -7.03
CA LEU A 25 3.82 2.20 -5.78
C LEU A 25 3.36 1.36 -4.60
N PHE A 26 4.30 1.03 -3.72
CA PHE A 26 4.00 0.46 -2.40
C PHE A 26 4.03 1.59 -1.38
N LEU A 27 2.90 1.83 -0.72
CA LEU A 27 2.72 2.90 0.24
C LEU A 27 2.17 2.33 1.54
N GLY A 28 2.48 2.95 2.67
CA GLY A 28 1.90 2.56 3.94
C GLY A 28 2.91 2.60 5.08
N GLY A 29 2.48 2.09 6.21
CA GLY A 29 3.29 2.12 7.42
C GLY A 29 2.45 1.89 8.66
N ARG A 30 3.10 2.17 9.80
CA ARG A 30 2.48 2.10 11.11
C ARG A 30 2.24 3.50 11.63
N SER A 31 1.02 3.77 12.10
CA SER A 31 0.66 5.01 12.78
C SER A 31 0.10 4.70 14.15
N GLU A 32 0.37 5.58 15.12
CA GLU A 32 -0.08 5.41 16.50
C GLU A 32 -0.61 6.74 17.03
N LEU A 33 -1.75 6.69 17.71
CA LEU A 33 -2.42 7.85 18.27
C LEU A 33 -2.85 7.56 19.71
N THR A 34 -2.28 8.31 20.65
CA THR A 34 -2.79 8.38 22.02
C THR A 34 -3.39 9.75 22.28
N ARG A 35 -4.68 9.80 22.60
CA ARG A 35 -5.40 11.04 22.97
C ARG A 35 -5.69 11.04 24.46
N PHE A 36 -5.27 12.10 25.13
CA PHE A 36 -5.64 12.37 26.51
C PHE A 36 -6.84 13.33 26.58
N SER A 37 -7.73 13.09 27.53
CA SER A 37 -8.80 14.02 27.90
C SER A 37 -8.99 13.94 29.41
N ARG A 38 -9.14 15.09 30.09
CA ARG A 38 -9.27 15.17 31.55
C ARG A 38 -8.17 14.39 32.29
N SER A 39 -6.94 14.47 31.78
CA SER A 39 -5.78 13.76 32.34
C SER A 39 -5.90 12.23 32.35
N GLN A 40 -6.77 11.65 31.50
CA GLN A 40 -6.92 10.21 31.31
C GLN A 40 -6.75 9.85 29.82
N ILE A 41 -6.30 8.62 29.54
CA ILE A 41 -6.24 8.09 28.17
C ILE A 41 -7.67 7.89 27.69
N HIS A 42 -8.10 8.72 26.74
CA HIS A 42 -9.43 8.66 26.14
C HIS A 42 -9.43 7.78 24.89
N GLN A 43 -8.30 7.70 24.20
CA GLN A 43 -8.11 6.89 23.01
C GLN A 43 -6.65 6.44 22.92
N ASN A 44 -6.42 5.17 22.59
CA ASN A 44 -5.13 4.64 22.19
C ASN A 44 -5.38 3.72 20.98
N VAL A 45 -4.85 4.10 19.82
CA VAL A 45 -5.05 3.40 18.54
C VAL A 45 -3.69 3.19 17.90
N GLY A 46 -3.44 1.98 17.43
CA GLY A 46 -2.36 1.65 16.51
C GLY A 46 -2.97 1.12 15.22
N GLU A 47 -2.47 1.60 14.09
CA GLU A 47 -2.88 1.18 12.75
C GLU A 47 -1.64 0.80 11.94
N GLU A 48 -1.71 -0.32 11.24
CA GLU A 48 -0.71 -0.74 10.25
C GLU A 48 -1.49 -1.07 8.97
N ASP A 49 -1.29 -0.28 7.92
CA ASP A 49 -1.92 -0.46 6.61
C ASP A 49 -0.90 -0.23 5.50
N TYR A 50 -0.98 -1.06 4.47
CA TYR A 50 -0.09 -1.04 3.32
C TYR A 50 -0.91 -1.23 2.05
N THR A 51 -0.64 -0.42 1.04
CA THR A 51 -1.35 -0.40 -0.22
C THR A 51 -0.39 -0.51 -1.39
N VAL A 52 -0.84 -1.21 -2.44
CA VAL A 52 -0.23 -1.18 -3.77
C VAL A 52 -1.11 -0.34 -4.66
N HIS A 53 -0.53 0.69 -5.26
CA HIS A 53 -1.16 1.47 -6.32
C HIS A 53 -0.60 1.01 -7.66
N VAL A 54 -1.49 0.70 -8.60
CA VAL A 54 -1.16 0.27 -9.97
C VAL A 54 -1.63 1.35 -10.92
N LYS A 55 -0.72 1.93 -11.69
CA LYS A 55 -1.01 2.90 -12.74
C LYS A 55 -0.58 2.32 -14.09
N ALA A 56 -1.52 2.07 -14.98
CA ALA A 56 -1.27 1.62 -16.35
C ALA A 56 -1.55 2.75 -17.35
N VAL A 57 -0.72 2.87 -18.38
CA VAL A 57 -0.83 3.93 -19.40
C VAL A 57 -0.95 3.32 -20.79
N GLU A 58 -1.98 3.75 -21.52
CA GLU A 58 -2.21 3.37 -22.91
C GLU A 58 -2.39 4.64 -23.78
N GLY A 59 -1.28 5.12 -24.36
CA GLY A 59 -1.24 6.40 -25.06
C GLY A 59 -1.47 7.56 -24.09
N THR A 60 -2.59 8.26 -24.25
CA THR A 60 -3.02 9.35 -23.34
C THR A 60 -4.01 8.88 -22.26
N ARG A 61 -4.45 7.61 -22.30
CA ARG A 61 -5.37 7.04 -21.32
C ARG A 61 -4.59 6.50 -20.13
N ILE A 62 -5.09 6.78 -18.92
CA ILE A 62 -4.47 6.35 -17.66
C ILE A 62 -5.51 5.63 -16.82
N GLY A 63 -5.20 4.41 -16.41
CA GLY A 63 -5.98 3.64 -15.44
C GLY A 63 -5.24 3.55 -14.12
N VAL A 64 -5.95 3.74 -13.00
CA VAL A 64 -5.37 3.62 -11.66
C VAL A 64 -6.26 2.71 -10.80
N ALA A 65 -5.64 1.72 -10.17
CA ALA A 65 -6.27 0.84 -9.19
C ALA A 65 -5.42 0.81 -7.91
N ARG A 66 -6.04 0.51 -6.76
CA ARG A 66 -5.33 0.29 -5.51
C ARG A 66 -5.93 -0.85 -4.71
N THR A 67 -5.09 -1.55 -3.96
CA THR A 67 -5.49 -2.61 -3.03
C THR A 67 -4.60 -2.59 -1.79
N ASN A 68 -5.14 -2.97 -0.64
CA ASN A 68 -4.35 -3.31 0.55
C ASN A 68 -4.26 -4.82 0.81
N GLN A 69 -4.81 -5.64 -0.10
CA GLN A 69 -4.58 -7.07 -0.11
C GLN A 69 -3.27 -7.37 -0.84
N LEU A 70 -2.27 -7.84 -0.10
CA LEU A 70 -0.92 -8.10 -0.60
C LEU A 70 -0.65 -9.59 -0.86
N SER A 71 -1.64 -10.45 -0.61
CA SER A 71 -1.60 -11.84 -1.03
C SER A 71 -1.76 -11.95 -2.56
N PRO A 72 -1.24 -13.01 -3.19
CA PRO A 72 -1.42 -13.26 -4.63
C PRO A 72 -2.86 -13.54 -5.08
N GLU A 73 -3.75 -13.82 -4.13
CA GLU A 73 -5.18 -14.14 -4.29
C GLU A 73 -6.04 -12.88 -4.24
#